data_AF-A0A972TFY7-F1
#
_entry.id   AF-A0A972TFY7-F1
#
_cell.length_a   1.000
_cell.length_b   1.000
_cell.length_c   1.000
_cell.angle_alpha   90.00
_cell.angle_beta   90.00
_cell.angle_gamma   90.00
#
_symmetry.space_group_name_H-M   'P 1'
#
loop_
_entity.id
_entity.type
_entity.pdbx_description
1 polymer ?
#
loop_
_entity_poly.entity_id
_entity_poly.type
_entity_poly.pdbx_seq_one_letter_code
_entity_poly.pdbx_strand_id
1 'polypeptide(L)'
;MTVGNVKNKTFIIAEAGVNHNGTLKTARKMIDAAVYAGADAVKFQTFRAENVVSITAPKAEYQKRRTNTTESQLEMLRRFELDLAAHKELIKYCRKKGIMFLSTPFDAESIAMLNELGLKIFKIP
;
A
#
# COMPACT_ATOMS: atom_id res chain seq x y z
N MET A 1 1.09 20.54 3.91
CA MET A 1 2.14 19.81 3.16
C MET A 1 3.02 20.86 2.52
N THR A 2 4.32 20.83 2.77
CA THR A 2 5.30 21.61 2.01
C THR A 2 6.32 20.63 1.47
N VAL A 3 6.35 20.50 0.15
CA VAL A 3 7.29 19.71 -0.66
C VAL A 3 7.99 20.74 -1.56
N GLY A 4 9.33 20.78 -1.58
CA GLY A 4 10.11 21.91 -2.13
C GLY A 4 11.61 21.93 -1.72
N ASN A 5 12.28 23.09 -1.90
CA ASN A 5 13.75 23.34 -1.86
C ASN A 5 14.45 23.37 -0.47
N VAL A 6 15.80 23.39 -0.49
CA VAL A 6 16.85 23.20 0.57
C VAL A 6 16.56 23.66 2.01
N LYS A 7 15.64 24.60 2.25
CA LYS A 7 15.25 25.05 3.60
C LYS A 7 14.13 24.23 4.26
N ASN A 8 13.53 23.28 3.55
CA ASN A 8 12.42 22.47 4.06
C ASN A 8 12.92 21.19 4.75
N LYS A 9 12.28 20.82 5.87
CA LYS A 9 12.46 19.52 6.53
C LYS A 9 12.24 18.39 5.51
N THR A 10 13.14 17.40 5.47
CA THR A 10 12.97 16.19 4.66
C THR A 10 11.65 15.51 5.00
N PHE A 11 10.83 15.26 3.99
CA PHE A 11 9.57 14.55 4.13
C PHE A 11 9.80 13.04 4.05
N ILE A 12 9.53 12.32 5.14
CA ILE A 12 9.82 10.89 5.27
C ILE A 12 8.55 10.07 5.03
N ILE A 13 8.62 9.16 4.06
CA ILE A 13 7.56 8.21 3.73
C ILE A 13 7.99 6.82 4.19
N ALA A 14 7.28 6.24 5.15
CA ALA A 14 7.42 4.84 5.53
C ALA A 14 6.67 3.95 4.52
N GLU A 15 7.39 3.22 3.67
CA GLU A 15 6.78 2.30 2.72
C GLU A 15 6.33 1.02 3.41
N ALA A 16 5.02 0.87 3.62
CA ALA A 16 4.41 -0.38 4.07
C ALA A 16 4.26 -1.36 2.90
N GLY A 17 3.95 -0.86 1.70
CA GLY A 17 3.76 -1.69 0.51
C GLY A 17 2.68 -2.76 0.73
N VAL A 18 3.01 -4.01 0.41
CA VAL A 18 2.17 -5.21 0.63
C VAL A 18 2.53 -6.00 1.90
N ASN A 19 3.44 -5.49 2.75
CA ASN A 19 3.98 -6.23 3.89
C ASN A 19 2.95 -6.49 5.02
N HIS A 20 1.72 -6.01 4.88
CA HIS A 20 0.60 -6.30 5.77
C HIS A 20 0.01 -7.70 5.56
N ASN A 21 0.44 -8.43 4.51
CA ASN A 21 0.02 -9.80 4.22
C ASN A 21 -1.51 -9.96 4.16
N GLY A 22 -2.21 -8.98 3.58
CA GLY A 22 -3.69 -8.99 3.47
C GLY A 22 -4.47 -8.69 4.75
N THR A 23 -3.80 -8.40 5.87
CA THR A 23 -4.50 -8.26 7.16
C THR A 23 -4.55 -6.82 7.66
N LEU A 24 -5.75 -6.35 7.99
CA LEU A 24 -5.95 -5.03 8.65
C LEU A 24 -5.20 -4.92 9.98
N LYS A 25 -5.09 -6.03 10.73
CA LYS A 25 -4.34 -6.07 11.99
C LYS A 25 -2.87 -5.73 11.77
N THR A 26 -2.22 -6.32 10.78
CA THR A 26 -0.80 -6.05 10.49
C THR A 26 -0.63 -4.66 9.90
N ALA A 27 -1.51 -4.24 8.97
CA ALA A 27 -1.48 -2.88 8.43
C ALA A 27 -1.57 -1.80 9.54
N ARG A 28 -2.44 -1.97 10.55
CA ARG A 28 -2.50 -1.07 11.71
C ARG A 28 -1.21 -1.04 12.52
N LYS A 29 -0.59 -2.19 12.77
CA LYS A 29 0.72 -2.25 13.45
C LYS A 29 1.82 -1.52 12.67
N MET A 30 1.78 -1.59 11.34
CA MET A 30 2.72 -0.86 10.50
C MET A 30 2.50 0.65 10.57
N ILE A 31 1.25 1.10 10.62
CA ILE A 31 0.91 2.52 10.86
C ILE A 31 1.45 2.96 12.22
N ASP A 32 1.26 2.16 13.27
CA ASP A 32 1.79 2.45 14.61
C ASP A 32 3.32 2.55 14.60
N ALA A 33 4.00 1.64 13.92
CA ALA A 33 5.46 1.67 13.79
C ALA A 33 5.95 2.91 13.03
N ALA A 34 5.28 3.31 11.95
CA ALA A 34 5.61 4.51 11.18
C ALA A 34 5.45 5.79 12.03
N VAL A 35 4.37 5.87 12.81
CA VAL A 35 4.11 6.97 13.74
C VAL A 35 5.18 7.01 14.83
N TYR A 36 5.51 5.87 15.43
CA TYR A 36 6.55 5.77 16.45
C TYR A 36 7.92 6.20 15.92
N ALA A 37 8.24 5.86 14.67
CA ALA A 37 9.47 6.27 14.01
C ALA A 37 9.50 7.76 13.60
N GLY A 38 8.39 8.49 13.74
CA GLY A 38 8.30 9.91 13.37
C GLY A 38 8.19 10.16 11.86
N ALA A 39 7.72 9.18 11.09
CA ALA A 39 7.48 9.36 9.65
C ALA A 39 6.32 10.35 9.40
N ASP A 40 6.42 11.14 8.33
CA ASP A 40 5.39 12.12 7.98
C ASP A 40 4.22 11.46 7.22
N ALA A 41 4.50 10.36 6.50
CA ALA A 41 3.50 9.54 5.82
C ALA A 41 3.81 8.05 5.90
N VAL A 42 2.76 7.24 5.79
CA VAL A 42 2.85 5.79 5.54
C VAL A 42 2.21 5.49 4.19
N LYS A 43 2.91 4.72 3.36
CA LYS A 43 2.49 4.44 1.98
C LYS A 43 2.20 2.95 1.77
N PHE A 44 1.02 2.66 1.24
CA PHE A 44 0.58 1.32 0.84
C PHE A 44 0.61 1.18 -0.69
N GLN A 45 0.29 -0.02 -1.17
CA GLN A 45 0.11 -0.32 -2.59
C GLN A 45 -1.32 -0.78 -2.81
N THR A 46 -1.99 -0.26 -3.83
CA THR A 46 -3.38 -0.59 -4.15
C THR A 46 -3.42 -1.13 -5.58
N PHE A 47 -3.94 -2.34 -5.74
CA PHE A 47 -4.07 -2.99 -7.03
C PHE A 47 -5.22 -3.98 -7.04
N ARG A 48 -5.71 -4.31 -8.23
CA ARG A 48 -6.43 -5.55 -8.53
C ARG A 48 -5.48 -6.54 -9.17
N ALA A 49 -5.32 -7.71 -8.56
CA ALA A 49 -4.35 -8.72 -8.98
C ALA A 49 -4.57 -9.14 -10.44
N GLU A 50 -5.83 -9.20 -10.88
CA GLU A 50 -6.25 -9.49 -12.25
C GLU A 50 -5.80 -8.44 -13.26
N ASN A 51 -5.66 -7.17 -12.83
CA ASN A 51 -5.31 -6.06 -13.71
C ASN A 51 -3.79 -5.89 -13.84
N VAL A 52 -3.00 -6.45 -12.92
CA VAL A 52 -1.54 -6.23 -12.85
C VAL A 52 -0.71 -7.46 -13.20
N VAL A 53 -1.32 -8.65 -13.24
CA VAL A 53 -0.64 -9.90 -13.57
C VAL A 53 -1.44 -10.70 -14.58
N SER A 54 -0.76 -11.11 -15.67
CA SER A 54 -1.31 -12.09 -16.60
C SER A 54 -1.51 -13.43 -15.90
N ILE A 55 -2.59 -14.12 -16.22
CA ILE A 55 -2.91 -15.48 -15.73
C ILE A 55 -1.74 -16.45 -15.97
N THR A 56 -0.93 -16.23 -17.01
CA THR A 56 0.21 -17.08 -17.39
C THR A 56 1.55 -16.63 -16.81
N ALA A 57 1.60 -15.57 -16.00
CA ALA A 57 2.85 -15.03 -15.49
C ALA A 57 3.48 -15.99 -14.45
N PRO A 58 4.74 -16.43 -14.67
CA PRO A 58 5.44 -17.22 -13.68
C PRO A 58 5.81 -16.36 -12.46
N LYS A 59 5.71 -16.93 -11.25
CA LYS A 59 6.24 -16.31 -10.03
C LYS A 59 7.71 -15.93 -10.21
N ALA A 60 8.11 -14.78 -9.64
CA ALA A 60 9.53 -14.41 -9.60
C ALA A 60 10.32 -15.45 -8.77
N GLU A 61 11.59 -15.66 -9.11
CA GLU A 61 12.43 -16.71 -8.48
C GLU A 61 12.48 -16.62 -6.94
N TYR A 62 12.55 -15.40 -6.38
CA TYR A 62 12.53 -15.22 -4.92
C TYR A 62 11.18 -15.59 -4.29
N GLN A 63 10.07 -15.45 -5.04
CA GLN A 63 8.73 -15.79 -4.57
C GLN A 63 8.52 -17.30 -4.59
N LYS A 64 9.05 -18.01 -5.59
CA LYS A 64 9.05 -19.48 -5.63
C LYS A 64 9.73 -20.09 -4.41
N ARG A 65 10.77 -19.44 -3.88
CA ARG A 65 11.52 -19.90 -2.70
C ARG A 65 10.83 -19.63 -1.36
N ARG A 66 9.92 -18.65 -1.30
CA ARG A 66 9.30 -18.17 -0.05
C ARG A 66 7.80 -18.45 0.07
N THR A 67 7.16 -18.89 -1.00
CA THR A 67 5.71 -19.13 -1.05
C THR A 67 5.42 -20.53 -1.56
N ASN A 68 4.19 -21.00 -1.38
CA ASN A 68 3.79 -22.33 -1.82
C ASN A 68 4.05 -22.52 -3.33
N THR A 69 4.74 -23.59 -3.69
CA THR A 69 5.17 -23.88 -5.06
C THR A 69 4.02 -24.21 -6.00
N THR A 70 2.84 -24.54 -5.46
CA THR A 70 1.64 -24.87 -6.25
C THR A 70 0.71 -23.68 -6.49
N GLU A 71 0.91 -22.56 -5.79
CA GLU A 71 0.09 -21.36 -5.92
C GLU A 71 0.59 -20.52 -7.10
N SER A 72 -0.32 -19.97 -7.90
CA SER A 72 -0.03 -19.03 -8.99
C SER A 72 0.39 -17.65 -8.47
N GLN A 73 0.99 -16.82 -9.32
CA GLN A 73 1.30 -15.43 -8.95
C GLN A 73 0.03 -14.62 -8.67
N LEU A 74 -1.05 -14.88 -9.42
CA LEU A 74 -2.35 -14.24 -9.26
C LEU A 74 -2.96 -14.53 -7.87
N GLU A 75 -3.01 -15.80 -7.47
CA GLU A 75 -3.53 -16.20 -6.15
C GLU A 75 -2.72 -15.59 -5.01
N MET A 76 -1.39 -15.57 -5.15
CA MET A 76 -0.52 -14.94 -4.17
C MET A 76 -0.82 -13.44 -4.03
N LEU A 77 -1.00 -12.72 -5.14
CA LEU A 77 -1.28 -11.28 -5.13
C LEU A 77 -2.66 -10.94 -4.61
N ARG A 78 -3.69 -11.75 -4.90
CA ARG A 78 -5.04 -11.58 -4.35
C ARG A 78 -5.06 -11.51 -2.83
N ARG A 79 -4.18 -12.26 -2.17
CA ARG A 79 -4.05 -12.22 -0.69
C ARG A 79 -3.50 -10.89 -0.17
N PHE A 80 -2.85 -10.10 -1.01
CA PHE A 80 -2.31 -8.80 -0.63
C PHE A 80 -3.25 -7.65 -1.00
N GLU A 81 -4.38 -7.92 -1.66
CA GLU A 81 -5.38 -6.88 -1.90
C GLU A 81 -6.00 -6.39 -0.61
N LEU A 82 -6.24 -5.07 -0.57
CA LEU A 82 -7.07 -4.43 0.44
C LEU A 82 -8.30 -3.90 -0.28
N ASP A 83 -9.48 -4.27 0.20
CA ASP A 83 -10.73 -3.78 -0.37
C ASP A 83 -11.02 -2.32 0.05
N LEU A 84 -12.12 -1.78 -0.47
CA LEU A 84 -12.58 -0.42 -0.17
C LEU A 84 -12.81 -0.21 1.34
N ALA A 85 -13.36 -1.21 2.04
CA ALA A 85 -13.64 -1.12 3.47
C ALA A 85 -12.33 -1.05 4.28
N ALA A 86 -11.35 -1.86 3.93
CA ALA A 86 -10.03 -1.85 4.51
C ALA A 86 -9.32 -0.50 4.30
N HIS A 87 -9.38 0.06 3.09
CA HIS A 87 -8.83 1.38 2.83
C HIS A 87 -9.52 2.48 3.68
N LYS A 88 -10.85 2.46 3.80
CA LYS A 88 -11.60 3.40 4.66
C LYS A 88 -11.14 3.30 6.13
N GLU A 89 -11.00 2.09 6.63
CA GLU A 89 -10.49 1.81 7.99
C GLU A 89 -9.07 2.36 8.19
N LEU A 90 -8.14 2.08 7.26
CA LEU A 90 -6.75 2.50 7.38
C LEU A 90 -6.59 4.02 7.25
N ILE A 91 -7.31 4.66 6.33
CA ILE A 91 -7.33 6.13 6.21
C ILE A 91 -7.84 6.76 7.51
N LYS A 92 -8.94 6.23 8.08
CA LYS A 92 -9.46 6.70 9.38
C LYS A 92 -8.44 6.49 10.50
N TYR A 93 -7.74 5.37 10.50
CA TYR A 93 -6.71 5.06 11.50
C TYR A 93 -5.51 6.00 11.41
N CYS A 94 -4.98 6.25 10.20
CA CYS A 94 -3.92 7.22 9.96
C CYS A 94 -4.31 8.62 10.43
N ARG A 95 -5.54 9.08 10.12
CA ARG A 95 -6.08 10.36 10.61
C ARG A 95 -6.07 10.43 12.13
N LYS A 96 -6.53 9.38 12.82
CA LYS A 96 -6.51 9.29 14.29
C LYS A 96 -5.09 9.36 14.86
N LYS A 97 -4.11 8.82 14.14
CA LYS A 97 -2.71 8.75 14.56
C LYS A 97 -1.88 9.97 14.16
N GLY A 98 -2.44 10.90 13.40
CA GLY A 98 -1.75 12.11 12.96
C GLY A 98 -0.68 11.87 11.88
N ILE A 99 -0.78 10.78 11.10
CA ILE A 99 0.13 10.47 10.00
C ILE A 99 -0.62 10.51 8.66
N MET A 100 0.05 10.97 7.59
CA MET A 100 -0.55 10.99 6.26
C MET A 100 -0.65 9.56 5.68
N PHE A 101 -1.82 9.18 5.19
CA PHE A 101 -1.99 7.98 4.39
C PHE A 101 -1.65 8.29 2.92
N LEU A 102 -0.79 7.49 2.31
CA LEU A 102 -0.49 7.51 0.88
C LEU A 102 -0.70 6.11 0.29
N SER A 103 -0.91 6.07 -1.03
CA SER A 103 -0.86 4.81 -1.76
C SER A 103 -0.28 4.99 -3.17
N THR A 104 0.19 3.89 -3.74
CA THR A 104 0.59 3.74 -5.14
C THR A 104 -0.44 2.85 -5.82
N PRO A 105 -1.35 3.39 -6.67
CA PRO A 105 -2.22 2.56 -7.48
C PRO A 105 -1.45 1.94 -8.66
N PHE A 106 -1.76 0.68 -9.00
CA PHE A 106 -1.15 -0.01 -10.15
C PHE A 106 -2.11 -0.27 -11.31
N ASP A 107 -3.38 0.09 -11.16
CA ASP A 107 -4.40 -0.06 -12.19
C ASP A 107 -5.46 1.07 -12.11
N ALA A 108 -6.26 1.22 -13.17
CA ALA A 108 -7.23 2.30 -13.29
C ALA A 108 -8.35 2.23 -12.24
N GLU A 109 -8.77 1.02 -11.83
CA GLU A 109 -9.78 0.84 -10.78
C GLU A 109 -9.24 1.31 -9.43
N SER A 110 -7.98 0.98 -9.15
CA SER A 110 -7.27 1.45 -7.96
C SER A 110 -7.12 2.98 -7.92
N ILE A 111 -6.86 3.63 -9.06
CA ILE A 111 -6.85 5.10 -9.16
C ILE A 111 -8.23 5.66 -8.81
N ALA A 112 -9.30 5.13 -9.41
CA ALA A 112 -10.67 5.59 -9.21
C ALA A 112 -11.09 5.44 -7.73
N MET A 113 -10.83 4.28 -7.13
CA MET A 113 -11.13 3.99 -5.72
C MET A 113 -10.43 4.99 -4.78
N LEU A 114 -9.12 5.20 -4.96
CA LEU A 114 -8.35 6.11 -4.12
C LEU A 114 -8.79 7.57 -4.29
N ASN A 115 -9.18 7.98 -5.49
CA ASN A 115 -9.74 9.31 -5.76
C ASN A 115 -11.09 9.50 -5.05
N GLU A 116 -11.98 8.50 -5.08
CA GLU A 116 -13.26 8.52 -4.35
C GLU A 116 -13.06 8.63 -2.84
N LEU A 117 -12.02 7.97 -2.31
CA LEU A 117 -11.61 8.07 -0.90
C LEU A 117 -10.99 9.43 -0.53
N GLY A 118 -10.79 10.32 -1.50
CA GLY A 118 -10.35 11.69 -1.32
C GLY A 118 -8.83 11.86 -1.24
N LEU A 119 -8.04 10.88 -1.70
CA LEU A 119 -6.59 11.05 -1.80
C LEU A 119 -6.27 12.18 -2.81
N LYS A 120 -5.33 13.05 -2.41
CA LYS A 120 -4.88 14.19 -3.22
C LYS A 120 -3.49 14.03 -3.82
N ILE A 121 -2.77 13.00 -3.38
CA ILE A 121 -1.38 12.73 -3.76
C ILE A 121 -1.30 11.26 -4.14
N PHE A 122 -0.73 11.01 -5.31
CA PHE A 122 -0.49 9.67 -5.84
C PHE A 122 1.01 9.52 -6.08
N LYS A 123 1.61 8.44 -5.59
CA LYS A 123 2.93 7.98 -6.06
C LYS A 123 2.69 7.15 -7.31
N ILE A 124 3.46 7.41 -8.36
CA ILE A 124 3.53 6.56 -9.56
C ILE A 124 4.82 5.74 -9.44
N PRO A 125 4.81 4.40 -9.63
CA PRO A 125 5.97 3.51 -9.45
C PRO A 125 7.29 4.07 -10.03
#